data_AF-A0A7K4X8F5-F1
#
_entry.id   AF-A0A7K4X8F5-F1
#
_cell.length_a   1.000
_cell.length_b   1.000
_cell.length_c   1.000
_cell.angle_alpha   90.00
_cell.angle_beta   90.00
_cell.angle_gamma   90.00
#
_symmetry.space_group_name_H-M   'P 1'
#
loop_
_entity.id
_entity.type
_entity.pdbx_description
1 polymer ?
#
loop_
_entity_poly.entity_id
_entity_poly.type
_entity_poly.pdbx_seq_one_letter_code
_entity_poly.pdbx_strand_id
1 'polypeptide(L)'
;ACDQRRGSLAWVSGEPELSLLLGLLAETALPAPALFWVGLKRNASTCTHAEQPLRGFSWEGVEGGTAPQEVPAALGRWLQEPRRSCVSARCAVLRLA
;
A
#
# COMPACT_ATOMS: atom_id res chain seq x y z
N ALA A 1 -3.62 -15.32 -5.49
CA ALA A 1 -5.06 -15.21 -5.23
C ALA A 1 -5.70 -14.14 -6.11
N CYS A 2 -5.33 -12.86 -6.01
CA CYS A 2 -5.87 -11.81 -6.91
C CYS A 2 -5.56 -12.07 -8.39
N ASP A 3 -4.31 -12.42 -8.68
CA ASP A 3 -3.83 -12.72 -10.03
C ASP A 3 -4.64 -13.86 -10.71
N GLN A 4 -4.94 -14.93 -9.95
CA GLN A 4 -5.79 -16.04 -10.40
C GLN A 4 -7.23 -15.61 -10.76
N ARG A 5 -7.68 -14.44 -10.28
CA ARG A 5 -8.97 -13.83 -10.58
C ARG A 5 -8.86 -12.70 -11.60
N ARG A 6 -7.75 -12.62 -12.34
CA ARG A 6 -7.45 -11.57 -13.33
C ARG A 6 -7.47 -10.16 -12.71
N GLY A 7 -6.99 -10.03 -11.48
CA GLY A 7 -6.82 -8.75 -10.80
C GLY A 7 -5.46 -8.67 -10.10
N SER A 8 -5.16 -7.54 -9.50
CA SER A 8 -3.94 -7.32 -8.70
C SER A 8 -4.28 -7.14 -7.22
N LEU A 9 -3.26 -7.08 -6.37
CA LEU A 9 -3.46 -6.45 -5.06
C LEU A 9 -3.87 -4.98 -5.27
N ALA A 10 -4.74 -4.49 -4.40
CA ALA A 10 -5.29 -3.13 -4.52
C ALA A 10 -4.18 -2.08 -4.40
N TRP A 11 -4.28 -1.05 -5.24
CA TRP A 11 -3.55 0.20 -5.11
C TRP A 11 -4.56 1.32 -4.82
N VAL A 12 -4.08 2.50 -4.45
CA VAL A 12 -4.94 3.64 -4.10
C VAL A 12 -4.50 4.86 -4.89
N SER A 13 -5.45 5.45 -5.62
CA SER A 13 -5.26 6.53 -6.58
C SER A 13 -5.31 7.93 -5.95
N GLY A 14 -5.88 8.07 -4.74
CA GLY A 14 -6.10 9.35 -4.08
C GLY A 14 -6.84 9.23 -2.75
N GLU A 15 -6.96 10.35 -2.03
CA GLU A 15 -7.64 10.42 -0.73
C GLU A 15 -9.10 9.97 -0.74
N PRO A 16 -9.92 10.28 -1.77
CA PRO A 16 -11.30 9.81 -1.82
C PRO A 16 -11.41 8.28 -1.87
N GLU A 17 -10.58 7.63 -2.70
CA GLU A 17 -10.55 6.17 -2.80
C GLU A 17 -10.06 5.54 -1.50
N LEU A 18 -9.03 6.12 -0.87
CA LEU A 18 -8.55 5.65 0.43
C LEU A 18 -9.66 5.66 1.48
N SER A 19 -10.41 6.76 1.55
CA SER A 19 -11.49 6.94 2.52
C SER A 19 -12.62 5.93 2.30
N LEU A 20 -13.01 5.70 1.04
CA LEU A 20 -14.00 4.68 0.69
C LEU A 20 -13.52 3.27 1.04
N LEU A 21 -12.27 2.94 0.71
CA LEU A 21 -11.70 1.62 1.00
C LEU A 21 -11.64 1.35 2.51
N LEU A 22 -11.21 2.32 3.31
CA LEU A 22 -11.19 2.19 4.78
C LEU A 22 -12.59 2.04 5.37
N GLY A 23 -13.59 2.78 4.85
CA GLY A 23 -14.98 2.63 5.26
C GLY A 23 -15.52 1.22 4.99
N LEU A 24 -15.30 0.71 3.78
CA LEU A 24 -15.72 -0.65 3.40
C LEU A 24 -15.03 -1.73 4.26
N LEU A 25 -13.75 -1.54 4.59
CA LEU A 25 -13.04 -2.47 5.48
C LEU A 25 -13.58 -2.41 6.92
N ALA A 26 -13.97 -1.23 7.41
CA ALA A 26 -14.54 -1.06 8.75
C ALA A 26 -15.92 -1.72 8.91
N GLU A 27 -16.68 -1.86 7.82
CA GLU A 27 -17.96 -2.59 7.82
C GLU A 27 -17.78 -4.12 7.88
N THR A 28 -16.55 -4.62 7.70
CA THR A 28 -16.31 -6.07 7.80
C THR A 28 -16.39 -6.54 9.25
N ALA A 29 -17.06 -7.67 9.49
CA ALA A 29 -17.14 -8.29 10.82
C ALA A 29 -15.83 -9.01 11.24
N LEU A 30 -14.68 -8.50 10.79
CA LEU A 30 -13.37 -9.07 11.11
C LEU A 30 -12.93 -8.63 12.51
N PRO A 31 -12.41 -9.54 13.35
CA PRO A 31 -11.84 -9.16 14.65
C PRO A 31 -10.66 -8.20 14.47
N ALA A 32 -10.68 -7.08 15.20
CA ALA A 32 -9.58 -6.12 15.20
C ALA A 32 -8.43 -6.59 16.13
N PRO A 33 -7.15 -6.33 15.78
CA PRO A 33 -6.71 -5.66 14.55
C PRO A 33 -6.71 -6.60 13.34
N ALA A 34 -7.21 -6.11 12.21
CA ALA A 34 -7.18 -6.82 10.93
C ALA A 34 -6.10 -6.24 10.01
N LEU A 35 -5.39 -7.10 9.28
CA LEU A 35 -4.33 -6.72 8.35
C LEU A 35 -4.69 -7.14 6.92
N PHE A 36 -4.56 -6.21 5.98
CA PHE A 36 -4.89 -6.42 4.57
C PHE A 36 -3.66 -6.15 3.70
N TRP A 37 -3.25 -7.14 2.91
CA TRP A 37 -2.20 -6.95 1.91
C TRP A 37 -2.68 -6.00 0.81
N VAL A 38 -1.80 -5.06 0.43
CA VAL A 38 -1.99 -4.14 -0.69
C VAL A 38 -0.84 -4.25 -1.68
N GLY A 39 -0.99 -3.68 -2.86
CA GLY A 39 0.00 -3.72 -3.93
C GLY A 39 1.25 -2.87 -3.67
N LEU A 40 1.41 -2.28 -2.48
CA LEU A 40 2.52 -1.41 -2.17
C LEU A 40 3.75 -2.22 -1.74
N LYS A 41 4.82 -2.13 -2.54
CA LYS A 41 6.04 -2.93 -2.37
C LYS A 41 7.28 -2.09 -2.64
N ARG A 42 8.35 -2.40 -1.92
CA ARG A 42 9.71 -1.95 -2.23
C ARG A 42 10.53 -3.17 -2.63
N ASN A 43 11.10 -3.13 -3.82
CA ASN A 43 11.94 -4.22 -4.32
C ASN A 43 13.30 -4.25 -3.60
N ALA A 44 13.97 -5.40 -3.65
CA ALA A 44 15.39 -5.44 -3.29
C ALA A 44 16.17 -4.51 -4.22
N SER A 45 17.28 -3.94 -3.75
CA SER A 45 18.05 -2.83 -4.36
C SER A 45 17.38 -1.45 -4.37
N THR A 46 16.08 -1.33 -4.09
CA THR A 46 15.41 -0.04 -3.87
C THR A 46 15.56 0.39 -2.41
N CYS A 47 16.19 1.54 -2.17
CA CYS A 47 16.45 2.05 -0.82
C CYS A 47 15.22 2.68 -0.17
N THR A 48 15.15 2.63 1.16
CA THR A 48 14.24 3.50 1.91
C THR A 48 14.71 4.95 1.81
N HIS A 49 13.84 5.84 1.34
CA HIS A 49 14.08 7.28 1.34
C HIS A 49 13.10 7.96 2.30
N ALA A 50 13.54 8.28 3.52
CA ALA A 50 12.68 8.83 4.59
C ALA A 50 11.89 10.07 4.16
N GLU A 51 12.48 10.89 3.30
CA GLU A 51 11.89 12.14 2.82
C GLU A 51 10.82 11.95 1.73
N GLN A 52 10.71 10.75 1.14
CA GLN A 52 9.71 10.45 0.12
C GLN A 52 8.41 9.97 0.77
N PRO A 53 7.21 10.34 0.24
CA PRO A 53 5.93 9.99 0.85
C PRO A 53 5.77 8.49 1.13
N LEU A 54 6.11 7.63 0.18
CA LEU A 54 6.02 6.17 0.32
C LEU A 54 7.34 5.50 0.69
N ARG A 55 8.36 6.26 1.09
CA ARG A 55 9.63 5.72 1.59
C ARG A 55 10.34 4.77 0.62
N GLY A 56 10.21 5.01 -0.69
CA GLY A 56 10.75 4.16 -1.75
C GLY A 56 9.88 2.95 -2.12
N PHE A 57 8.68 2.80 -1.57
CA PHE A 57 7.69 1.83 -2.04
C PHE A 57 6.94 2.36 -3.27
N SER A 58 6.52 1.44 -4.13
CA SER A 58 5.72 1.68 -5.34
C SER A 58 4.57 0.68 -5.44
N TRP A 59 3.54 1.03 -6.21
CA TRP A 59 2.42 0.13 -6.48
C TRP A 59 2.78 -0.90 -7.55
N GLU A 60 2.55 -2.17 -7.27
CA GLU A 60 2.68 -3.28 -8.22
C GLU A 60 1.39 -3.47 -9.03
N GLY A 61 1.48 -4.10 -10.21
CA GLY A 61 0.30 -4.43 -11.01
C GLY A 61 -0.31 -3.26 -11.78
N VAL A 62 0.40 -2.13 -11.89
CA VAL A 62 0.04 -1.00 -12.74
C VAL A 62 0.50 -1.27 -14.19
N GLU A 63 0.04 -2.35 -14.80
CA GLU A 63 0.22 -2.57 -16.24
C GLU A 63 -0.90 -1.85 -17.01
N GLY A 64 -0.56 -1.11 -18.07
CA GLY A 64 -1.56 -0.40 -18.89
C GLY A 64 -1.77 1.09 -18.57
N GLY A 65 -0.98 1.66 -17.65
CA GLY A 65 -0.83 3.11 -17.53
C GLY A 65 -1.96 3.83 -16.81
N THR A 66 -1.94 3.77 -15.48
CA THR A 66 -2.26 4.90 -14.59
C THR A 66 -1.67 4.57 -13.22
N ALA A 67 -0.35 4.69 -13.08
CA ALA A 67 0.22 4.77 -11.75
C ALA A 67 -0.45 5.99 -11.08
N PRO A 68 -0.86 5.90 -9.80
CA PRO A 68 -1.43 7.04 -9.10
C PRO A 68 -0.56 8.28 -9.32
N GLN A 69 -1.13 9.31 -9.96
CA GLN A 69 -0.41 10.57 -10.17
C GLN A 69 -0.12 11.26 -8.84
N GLU A 70 -0.94 10.96 -7.83
CA GLU A 70 -0.85 11.52 -6.49
C GLU A 70 -0.78 10.39 -5.45
N VAL A 71 0.09 10.56 -4.47
CA VAL A 71 0.10 9.72 -3.28
C VAL A 71 -0.79 10.39 -2.23
N PRO A 72 -1.86 9.73 -1.74
CA PRO A 72 -2.63 10.24 -0.61
C PRO A 72 -1.69 10.59 0.55
N ALA A 73 -1.77 11.82 1.06
CA ALA A 73 -0.97 12.29 2.19
C ALA A 73 -1.14 11.38 3.43
N ALA A 74 -2.33 10.81 3.62
CA ALA A 74 -2.60 9.83 4.66
C ALA A 74 -1.72 8.56 4.55
N LEU A 75 -1.37 8.11 3.34
CA LEU A 75 -0.45 6.97 3.15
C LEU A 75 1.01 7.31 3.49
N GLY A 76 1.37 8.60 3.53
CA GLY A 76 2.68 9.05 4.01
C GLY A 76 2.84 8.95 5.53
N ARG A 77 1.75 8.73 6.28
CA ARG A 77 1.72 8.59 7.74
C ARG A 77 1.76 7.11 8.14
N TRP A 78 2.95 6.52 8.03
CA TRP A 78 3.15 5.11 8.37
C TRP A 78 2.87 4.85 9.86
N LEU A 79 2.03 3.85 10.14
CA LEU A 79 1.82 3.38 11.52
C LEU A 79 3.12 2.85 12.15
N GLN A 80 3.92 2.16 11.33
CA GLN A 80 5.27 1.73 11.67
C GLN A 80 6.21 2.13 10.55
N GLU A 81 7.20 2.95 10.87
CA GLU A 81 8.15 3.48 9.89
C GLU A 81 8.95 2.34 9.23
N PRO A 82 9.07 2.31 7.89
CA PRO A 82 9.85 1.29 7.20
C PRO A 82 11.32 1.32 7.63
N ARG A 83 11.89 0.13 7.89
CA ARG A 83 13.32 -0.02 8.16
C ARG A 83 14.16 0.57 7.02
N ARG A 84 15.17 1.38 7.35
CA ARG A 84 16.17 1.92 6.41
C ARG A 84 17.04 0.80 5.87
N SER A 85 16.71 0.28 4.69
CA SER A 85 17.36 -0.89 4.08
C SER A 85 17.08 -0.93 2.58
N CYS A 86 17.96 -1.58 1.82
CA CYS A 86 17.80 -1.86 0.39
C CYS A 86 18.07 -3.33 0.04
N VAL A 87 18.50 -4.16 1.00
CA VAL A 87 18.97 -5.52 0.71
C VAL A 87 17.83 -6.54 0.59
N SER A 88 16.64 -6.21 1.08
CA SER A 88 15.48 -7.10 1.07
C SER A 88 14.24 -6.38 0.56
N ALA A 89 13.44 -7.10 -0.23
CA ALA A 89 12.12 -6.64 -0.61
C ALA A 89 11.22 -6.52 0.63
N ARG A 90 10.31 -5.55 0.62
CA ARG A 90 9.35 -5.30 1.69
C ARG A 90 7.98 -5.03 1.07
N CYS A 91 6.95 -5.59 1.67
CA CYS A 91 5.55 -5.37 1.29
C CYS A 91 4.86 -4.59 2.42
N ALA A 92 3.84 -3.81 2.08
CA ALA A 92 3.04 -3.08 3.06
C ALA A 92 1.67 -3.75 3.27
N VAL A 93 1.08 -3.47 4.44
CA VAL A 93 -0.28 -3.87 4.80
C VAL A 93 -1.04 -2.64 5.28
N LEU A 94 -2.34 -2.60 4.99
CA LEU A 94 -3.26 -1.73 5.70
C LEU A 94 -3.65 -2.40 7.02
N ARG A 95 -3.71 -1.63 8.09
CA ARG A 95 -4.19 -2.08 9.39
C ARG A 95 -5.49 -1.38 9.73
N LEU A 96 -6.53 -2.17 9.96
CA LEU A 96 -7.76 -1.74 10.59
C LEU A 96 -7.60 -1.94 12.11
N ALA A 97 -7.83 -0.87 12.87
CA ALA A 97 -7.66 -0.82 14.33
C ALA A 97 -9.00 -0.90 15.04
#